data_AF-A0A9W8WVI7-F1
#
_entry.id   AF-A0A9W8WVI7-F1
#
_cell.length_a   1.000
_cell.length_b   1.000
_cell.length_c   1.000
_cell.angle_alpha   90.00
_cell.angle_beta   90.00
_cell.angle_gamma   90.00
#
_symmetry.space_group_name_H-M   'P 1'
#
loop_
_entity.id
_entity.type
_entity.pdbx_description
1 polymer ?
#
loop_
_entity_poly.entity_id
_entity_poly.type
_entity_poly.pdbx_seq_one_letter_code
_entity_poly.pdbx_strand_id
1 'polypeptide(L)'
;MKHQILTAMLAGAVAASPIANLRREVPQEHSHRNINLAVNKAVQLNNPDNLGDAIFGLLGAAAAKKGAGKIADADCLQQAIADRAFTNAKAAGDVSGMTSALVYRALERNTGSVGLASVPCQSIKAVNPEIAALKQHQDPAGNGAQALNKQIAQELARQIAAVGGDPTLANEASTFAPGQIGDSTAKGNTCDDAQDAKGCINSQGLRVDDLTAAEITAAVQGVSAGAVGQGNAGNSTQSAVNGCNA
;
A
#
# COMPACT_ATOMS: atom_id res chain seq x y z
N MET A 1 -45.03 -68.34 -18.13
CA MET A 1 -44.43 -67.08 -18.62
C MET A 1 -45.38 -65.93 -18.30
N LYS A 2 -44.96 -64.97 -17.47
CA LYS A 2 -45.24 -63.53 -17.60
C LYS A 2 -44.73 -62.81 -16.34
N HIS A 3 -44.01 -61.73 -16.58
CA HIS A 3 -42.97 -61.17 -15.74
C HIS A 3 -43.50 -60.28 -14.62
N GLN A 4 -42.84 -60.37 -13.46
CA GLN A 4 -42.88 -59.36 -12.40
C GLN A 4 -42.19 -58.08 -12.89
N ILE A 5 -42.83 -56.93 -12.73
CA ILE A 5 -42.22 -55.61 -12.94
C ILE A 5 -42.19 -54.93 -11.57
N LEU A 6 -41.02 -54.90 -10.96
CA LEU A 6 -40.69 -54.06 -9.82
C LEU A 6 -40.48 -52.63 -10.33
N THR A 7 -41.32 -51.69 -9.91
CA THR A 7 -41.14 -50.27 -10.18
C THR A 7 -40.24 -49.66 -9.10
N ALA A 8 -38.98 -49.42 -9.42
CA ALA A 8 -38.04 -48.71 -8.55
C ALA A 8 -38.26 -47.18 -8.69
N MET A 9 -38.77 -46.53 -7.65
CA MET A 9 -38.75 -45.07 -7.54
C MET A 9 -37.35 -44.61 -7.07
N LEU A 10 -36.57 -44.00 -7.97
CA LEU A 10 -35.36 -43.26 -7.60
C LEU A 10 -35.75 -41.84 -7.17
N ALA A 11 -35.69 -41.58 -5.86
CA ALA A 11 -35.71 -40.23 -5.32
C ALA A 11 -34.32 -39.59 -5.51
N GLY A 12 -34.17 -38.73 -6.52
CA GLY A 12 -32.97 -37.94 -6.75
C GLY A 12 -32.87 -36.82 -5.72
N ALA A 13 -32.04 -36.99 -4.69
CA ALA A 13 -31.64 -35.90 -3.81
C ALA A 13 -30.66 -34.98 -4.54
N VAL A 14 -31.15 -33.86 -5.07
CA VAL A 14 -30.28 -32.77 -5.53
C VAL A 14 -29.76 -32.05 -4.29
N ALA A 15 -28.56 -32.43 -3.85
CA ALA A 15 -27.83 -31.65 -2.88
C ALA A 15 -27.39 -30.34 -3.54
N ALA A 16 -28.14 -29.26 -3.31
CA ALA A 16 -27.65 -27.92 -3.55
C ALA A 16 -26.53 -27.65 -2.53
N SER A 17 -25.29 -27.97 -2.89
CA SER A 17 -24.13 -27.51 -2.14
C SER A 17 -24.17 -25.98 -2.16
N PRO A 18 -24.19 -25.31 -1.00
CA PRO A 18 -23.95 -23.88 -0.99
C PRO A 18 -22.55 -23.70 -1.57
N ILE A 19 -22.45 -23.03 -2.72
CA ILE A 19 -21.19 -22.46 -3.16
C ILE A 19 -20.82 -21.53 -2.01
N ALA A 20 -19.93 -22.02 -1.14
CA ALA A 20 -19.30 -21.19 -0.14
C ALA A 20 -18.83 -19.96 -0.90
N ASN A 21 -19.31 -18.79 -0.50
CA ASN A 21 -18.74 -17.52 -0.92
C ASN A 21 -17.24 -17.62 -0.60
N LEU A 22 -16.45 -18.08 -1.58
CA LEU A 22 -15.02 -17.93 -1.58
C LEU A 22 -14.86 -16.42 -1.50
N ARG A 23 -14.57 -15.97 -0.28
CA ARG A 23 -14.27 -14.57 0.00
C ARG A 23 -13.11 -14.26 -0.91
N ARG A 24 -13.42 -13.58 -2.00
CA ARG A 24 -12.45 -13.20 -2.99
C ARG A 24 -11.53 -12.19 -2.31
N GLU A 25 -10.25 -12.54 -2.21
CA GLU A 25 -9.19 -11.53 -2.10
C GLU A 25 -9.38 -10.62 -3.30
N VAL A 26 -9.59 -9.36 -2.99
CA VAL A 26 -10.03 -8.41 -3.98
C VAL A 26 -8.78 -8.16 -4.87
N PRO A 27 -8.87 -7.94 -6.18
CA PRO A 27 -7.81 -8.35 -7.11
C PRO A 27 -6.53 -7.50 -7.18
N GLN A 28 -6.18 -6.77 -6.13
CA GLN A 28 -5.08 -5.80 -6.17
C GLN A 28 -4.17 -5.84 -4.94
N GLU A 29 -4.51 -6.58 -3.90
CA GLU A 29 -3.79 -6.42 -2.61
C GLU A 29 -2.33 -6.85 -2.67
N HIS A 30 -1.99 -7.84 -3.51
CA HIS A 30 -0.61 -8.27 -3.72
C HIS A 30 0.02 -7.69 -5.00
N SER A 31 -0.65 -6.76 -5.70
CA SER A 31 -0.07 -6.10 -6.88
C SER A 31 1.28 -5.46 -6.57
N HIS A 32 1.39 -4.77 -5.43
CA HIS A 32 2.59 -4.10 -4.93
C HIS A 32 3.23 -4.86 -3.76
N ARG A 33 3.39 -6.19 -3.91
CA ARG A 33 3.87 -7.07 -2.83
C ARG A 33 5.22 -6.65 -2.26
N ASN A 34 6.13 -6.11 -3.06
CA ASN A 34 7.40 -5.52 -2.62
C ASN A 34 7.18 -4.44 -1.54
N ILE A 35 6.24 -3.52 -1.76
CA ILE A 35 5.91 -2.45 -0.82
C ILE A 35 5.22 -3.00 0.43
N ASN A 36 4.27 -3.93 0.27
CA ASN A 36 3.59 -4.58 1.40
C ASN A 36 4.60 -5.28 2.33
N LEU A 37 5.55 -6.02 1.77
CA LEU A 37 6.59 -6.70 2.54
C LEU A 37 7.49 -5.72 3.28
N ALA A 38 7.90 -4.63 2.64
CA ALA A 38 8.73 -3.59 3.25
C ALA A 38 8.00 -2.89 4.42
N VAL A 39 6.74 -2.51 4.21
CA VAL A 39 5.91 -1.88 5.25
C VAL A 39 5.61 -2.83 6.40
N ASN A 40 5.30 -4.09 6.13
CA ASN A 40 5.12 -5.11 7.16
C ASN A 40 6.34 -5.23 8.07
N LYS A 41 7.54 -5.31 7.48
CA LYS A 41 8.79 -5.33 8.23
C LYS A 41 8.95 -4.10 9.11
N ALA A 42 8.66 -2.90 8.57
CA ALA A 42 8.79 -1.66 9.32
C ALA A 42 7.78 -1.55 10.48
N VAL A 43 6.51 -1.93 10.27
CA VAL A 43 5.49 -1.95 11.34
C VAL A 43 5.89 -2.88 12.48
N GLN A 44 6.43 -4.06 12.17
CA GLN A 44 6.80 -5.06 13.17
C GLN A 44 7.95 -4.64 14.09
N LEU A 45 8.73 -3.61 13.74
CA LEU A 45 9.77 -3.08 14.63
C LEU A 45 9.19 -2.52 15.95
N ASN A 46 7.99 -1.93 15.90
CA ASN A 46 7.26 -1.46 17.06
C ASN A 46 5.79 -1.30 16.68
N ASN A 47 4.90 -2.15 17.19
CA ASN A 47 3.49 -2.21 16.78
C ASN A 47 2.52 -2.09 17.98
N PRO A 48 2.44 -0.91 18.63
CA PRO A 48 1.63 -0.73 19.86
C PRO A 48 0.12 -0.82 19.60
N ASP A 49 -0.29 -0.61 18.35
CA ASP A 49 -1.69 -0.65 17.91
C ASP A 49 -2.12 -2.04 17.44
N ASN A 50 -1.21 -3.02 17.49
CA ASN A 50 -1.44 -4.40 17.04
C ASN A 50 -2.02 -4.46 15.61
N LEU A 51 -1.48 -3.62 14.72
CA LEU A 51 -1.85 -3.59 13.31
C LEU A 51 -1.51 -4.94 12.66
N GLY A 52 -2.42 -5.44 11.83
CA GLY A 52 -2.20 -6.66 11.06
C GLY A 52 -1.27 -6.43 9.86
N ASP A 53 -1.30 -7.39 8.93
CA ASP A 53 -0.58 -7.28 7.66
C ASP A 53 -1.00 -6.01 6.88
N ALA A 54 -0.03 -5.35 6.26
CA ALA A 54 -0.17 -4.18 5.41
C ALA A 54 -1.23 -4.38 4.31
N ILE A 55 -1.43 -5.60 3.83
CA ILE A 55 -2.52 -5.91 2.88
C ILE A 55 -3.88 -5.47 3.39
N PHE A 56 -4.16 -5.58 4.70
CA PHE A 56 -5.46 -5.18 5.23
C PHE A 56 -5.76 -3.70 5.05
N GLY A 57 -4.74 -2.83 5.01
CA GLY A 57 -4.94 -1.40 4.73
C GLY A 57 -5.32 -1.13 3.27
N LEU A 58 -4.96 -2.01 2.33
CA LEU A 58 -5.29 -1.88 0.91
C LEU A 58 -6.67 -2.45 0.55
N LEU A 59 -7.34 -3.08 1.52
CA LEU A 59 -8.68 -3.64 1.34
C LEU A 59 -9.77 -2.59 1.56
N GLY A 60 -10.95 -2.89 1.00
CA GLY A 60 -12.19 -2.21 1.36
C GLY A 60 -12.52 -2.38 2.85
N ALA A 61 -13.26 -1.42 3.41
CA ALA A 61 -13.49 -1.27 4.86
C ALA A 61 -13.95 -2.54 5.58
N ALA A 62 -14.78 -3.38 4.94
CA ALA A 62 -15.26 -4.62 5.54
C ALA A 62 -14.14 -5.64 5.80
N ALA A 63 -13.19 -5.77 4.88
CA ALA A 63 -12.09 -6.72 5.02
C ALA A 63 -10.91 -6.12 5.80
N ALA A 64 -10.68 -4.81 5.68
CA ALA A 64 -9.69 -4.06 6.44
C ALA A 64 -9.82 -4.24 7.96
N LYS A 65 -11.06 -4.35 8.48
CA LYS A 65 -11.34 -4.61 9.91
C LYS A 65 -10.60 -5.81 10.50
N LYS A 66 -10.25 -6.82 9.70
CA LYS A 66 -9.54 -8.01 10.18
C LYS A 66 -8.09 -7.73 10.60
N GLY A 67 -7.46 -6.72 10.00
CA GLY A 67 -6.10 -6.28 10.33
C GLY A 67 -6.04 -4.95 11.07
N ALA A 68 -7.19 -4.44 11.55
CA ALA A 68 -7.27 -3.08 12.05
C ALA A 68 -6.58 -2.88 13.41
N GLY A 69 -6.39 -3.94 14.20
CA GLY A 69 -5.83 -3.82 15.54
C GLY A 69 -6.69 -2.88 16.39
N LYS A 70 -6.08 -1.81 16.90
CA LYS A 70 -6.78 -0.75 17.68
C LYS A 70 -7.41 0.34 16.82
N ILE A 71 -7.27 0.29 15.49
CA ILE A 71 -7.84 1.28 14.59
C ILE A 71 -9.34 1.04 14.42
N ALA A 72 -10.17 1.96 14.91
CA ALA A 72 -11.62 1.84 14.83
C ALA A 72 -12.17 2.13 13.42
N ASP A 73 -11.60 3.14 12.75
CA ASP A 73 -12.00 3.54 11.41
C ASP A 73 -11.20 2.78 10.35
N ALA A 74 -11.86 1.83 9.70
CA ALA A 74 -11.24 0.99 8.67
C ALA A 74 -10.80 1.79 7.43
N ASP A 75 -11.39 2.97 7.17
CA ASP A 75 -10.94 3.83 6.06
C ASP A 75 -9.64 4.56 6.37
N CYS A 76 -9.27 4.62 7.65
CA CYS A 76 -7.99 5.14 8.10
C CYS A 76 -6.90 4.08 8.26
N LEU A 77 -7.18 2.80 8.03
CA LEU A 77 -6.22 1.73 8.31
C LEU A 77 -4.94 1.86 7.46
N GLN A 78 -5.04 2.15 6.16
CA GLN A 78 -3.88 2.39 5.31
C GLN A 78 -2.99 3.50 5.87
N GLN A 79 -3.60 4.63 6.26
CA GLN A 79 -2.86 5.75 6.82
C GLN A 79 -2.18 5.37 8.13
N ALA A 80 -2.88 4.67 9.03
CA ALA A 80 -2.31 4.24 10.30
C ALA A 80 -1.12 3.28 10.12
N ILE A 81 -1.22 2.34 9.19
CA ILE A 81 -0.13 1.41 8.83
C ILE A 81 1.06 2.18 8.26
N ALA A 82 0.82 3.08 7.29
CA ALA A 82 1.86 3.88 6.68
C ALA A 82 2.57 4.77 7.70
N ASP A 83 1.80 5.46 8.55
CA ASP A 83 2.30 6.37 9.57
C ASP A 83 3.11 5.64 10.64
N ARG A 84 2.69 4.43 11.02
CA ARG A 84 3.46 3.57 11.91
C ARG A 84 4.77 3.11 11.27
N ALA A 85 4.72 2.59 10.05
CA ALA A 85 5.89 2.14 9.31
C ALA A 85 6.92 3.27 9.15
N PHE A 86 6.45 4.46 8.78
CA PHE A 86 7.28 5.65 8.62
C PHE A 86 7.92 6.05 9.95
N THR A 87 7.15 6.10 11.05
CA THR A 87 7.67 6.40 12.39
C THR A 87 8.83 5.46 12.76
N ASN A 88 8.63 4.16 12.55
CA ASN A 88 9.63 3.14 12.90
C ASN A 88 10.87 3.25 12.02
N ALA A 89 10.70 3.45 10.70
CA ALA A 89 11.80 3.63 9.77
C ALA A 89 12.60 4.92 10.06
N LYS A 90 11.91 6.03 10.37
CA LYS A 90 12.52 7.30 10.75
C LYS A 90 13.34 7.18 12.03
N ALA A 91 12.82 6.49 13.04
CA ALA A 91 13.56 6.21 14.29
C ALA A 91 14.82 5.37 14.05
N ALA A 92 14.82 4.53 13.01
CA ALA A 92 15.97 3.71 12.62
C ALA A 92 16.93 4.40 11.62
N GLY A 93 16.61 5.60 11.14
CA GLY A 93 17.35 6.25 10.05
C GLY A 93 17.25 5.51 8.70
N ASP A 94 16.22 4.69 8.51
CA ASP A 94 16.00 3.87 7.30
C ASP A 94 15.23 4.65 6.24
N VAL A 95 15.95 5.35 5.35
CA VAL A 95 15.37 6.11 4.23
C VAL A 95 14.59 5.22 3.27
N SER A 96 15.01 3.96 3.06
CA SER A 96 14.28 3.01 2.21
C SER A 96 12.94 2.62 2.84
N GLY A 97 12.94 2.35 4.15
CA GLY A 97 11.73 2.09 4.93
C GLY A 97 10.78 3.30 4.96
N MET A 98 11.30 4.52 5.12
CA MET A 98 10.51 5.75 5.04
C MET A 98 9.89 5.90 3.65
N THR A 99 10.67 5.68 2.60
CA THR A 99 10.20 5.75 1.20
C THR A 99 9.09 4.73 0.95
N SER A 100 9.27 3.48 1.39
CA SER A 100 8.26 2.43 1.23
C SER A 100 6.95 2.75 1.96
N ALA A 101 7.03 3.38 3.14
CA ALA A 101 5.84 3.83 3.87
C ALA A 101 5.11 4.98 3.14
N LEU A 102 5.84 5.92 2.53
CA LEU A 102 5.26 6.98 1.71
C LEU A 102 4.57 6.41 0.46
N VAL A 103 5.23 5.51 -0.26
CA VAL A 103 4.65 4.82 -1.42
C VAL A 103 3.39 4.07 -1.03
N TYR A 104 3.44 3.31 0.07
CA TYR A 104 2.28 2.56 0.57
C TYR A 104 1.10 3.46 0.94
N ARG A 105 1.35 4.65 1.53
CA ARG A 105 0.29 5.62 1.85
C ARG A 105 -0.46 6.07 0.59
N ALA A 106 0.27 6.16 -0.52
CA ALA A 106 -0.23 6.61 -1.80
C ALA A 106 -0.89 5.50 -2.62
N LEU A 107 -0.66 4.21 -2.34
CA LEU A 107 -1.27 3.12 -3.11
C LEU A 107 -2.80 3.19 -3.16
N GLU A 108 -3.38 2.70 -4.25
CA GLU A 108 -4.82 2.60 -4.43
C GLU A 108 -5.47 1.68 -3.38
N ARG A 109 -6.56 2.18 -2.79
CA ARG A 109 -7.60 1.46 -2.03
C ARG A 109 -8.39 0.49 -2.92
N ASN A 110 -8.42 -0.81 -2.68
CA ASN A 110 -9.38 -1.66 -3.38
C ASN A 110 -10.82 -1.38 -2.93
N THR A 111 -11.63 -0.82 -3.83
CA THR A 111 -13.02 -0.43 -3.56
C THR A 111 -14.04 -1.50 -3.93
N GLY A 112 -13.60 -2.61 -4.55
CA GLY A 112 -14.47 -3.71 -4.98
C GLY A 112 -15.31 -3.41 -6.22
N SER A 113 -15.05 -2.32 -6.94
CA SER A 113 -15.68 -2.01 -8.23
C SER A 113 -14.79 -1.11 -9.08
N VAL A 114 -14.74 -1.39 -10.39
CA VAL A 114 -13.95 -0.59 -11.33
C VAL A 114 -14.49 0.85 -11.41
N GLY A 115 -13.61 1.81 -11.17
CA GLY A 115 -13.88 3.25 -11.21
C GLY A 115 -14.56 3.81 -9.96
N LEU A 116 -14.77 3.00 -8.92
CA LEU A 116 -15.30 3.48 -7.65
C LEU A 116 -14.20 4.15 -6.83
N ALA A 117 -14.45 5.40 -6.43
CA ALA A 117 -13.52 6.18 -5.63
C ALA A 117 -13.34 5.59 -4.22
N SER A 118 -12.09 5.57 -3.76
CA SER A 118 -11.73 5.19 -2.40
C SER A 118 -12.14 6.26 -1.40
N VAL A 119 -12.76 5.84 -0.30
CA VAL A 119 -13.10 6.73 0.80
C VAL A 119 -11.82 7.26 1.48
N PRO A 120 -11.64 8.58 1.61
CA PRO A 120 -10.48 9.14 2.33
C PRO A 120 -10.59 8.92 3.83
N CYS A 121 -9.45 8.74 4.49
CA CYS A 121 -9.36 8.77 5.95
C CYS A 121 -9.70 10.18 6.47
N GLN A 122 -10.68 10.28 7.37
CA GLN A 122 -11.10 11.56 7.95
C GLN A 122 -10.96 11.61 9.48
N SER A 123 -10.96 10.46 10.15
CA SER A 123 -11.03 10.40 11.61
C SER A 123 -9.66 10.36 12.31
N ILE A 124 -8.60 9.99 11.58
CA ILE A 124 -7.24 9.89 12.12
C ILE A 124 -6.34 10.92 11.45
N LYS A 125 -5.62 11.69 12.27
CA LYS A 125 -4.54 12.56 11.80
C LYS A 125 -3.22 11.80 11.94
N ALA A 126 -2.47 11.67 10.84
CA ALA A 126 -1.12 11.10 10.87
C ALA A 126 -0.19 11.96 11.76
N VAL A 127 0.69 11.29 12.50
CA VAL A 127 1.68 11.95 13.35
C VAL A 127 2.87 12.47 12.54
N ASN A 128 3.18 11.81 11.42
CA ASN A 128 4.23 12.25 10.50
C ASN A 128 3.64 13.19 9.44
N PRO A 129 4.13 14.45 9.33
CA PRO A 129 3.63 15.40 8.33
C PRO A 129 3.84 14.89 6.89
N GLU A 130 4.87 14.10 6.65
CA GLU A 130 5.17 13.50 5.33
C GLU A 130 4.06 12.53 4.91
N ILE A 131 3.51 11.75 5.86
CA ILE A 131 2.36 10.86 5.62
C ILE A 131 1.05 11.63 5.55
N ALA A 132 0.90 12.69 6.36
CA ALA A 132 -0.29 13.55 6.36
C ALA A 132 -0.48 14.33 5.05
N ALA A 133 0.61 14.64 4.34
CA ALA A 133 0.58 15.34 3.06
C ALA A 133 0.01 14.48 1.92
N LEU A 134 0.05 13.15 2.07
CA LEU A 134 -0.30 12.20 1.02
C LEU A 134 -1.77 11.77 1.07
N LYS A 135 -2.27 11.45 -0.12
CA LYS A 135 -3.57 10.81 -0.35
C LYS A 135 -3.36 9.51 -1.12
N GLN A 136 -4.34 8.62 -1.05
CA GLN A 136 -4.34 7.39 -1.85
C GLN A 136 -4.75 7.66 -3.30
N HIS A 137 -4.10 6.96 -4.24
CA HIS A 137 -4.51 6.89 -5.63
C HIS A 137 -5.95 6.38 -5.73
N GLN A 138 -6.63 6.79 -6.79
CA GLN A 138 -7.98 6.35 -7.13
C GLN A 138 -7.91 5.37 -8.31
N ASP A 139 -8.93 4.53 -8.44
CA ASP A 139 -9.08 3.68 -9.61
C ASP A 139 -9.04 4.54 -10.89
N PRO A 140 -8.11 4.25 -11.83
CA PRO A 140 -7.88 5.06 -13.03
C PRO A 140 -9.08 5.12 -13.99
N ALA A 141 -10.06 4.22 -13.86
CA ALA A 141 -11.32 4.28 -14.61
C ALA A 141 -12.31 5.30 -14.03
N GLY A 142 -12.06 5.82 -12.83
CA GLY A 142 -12.87 6.84 -12.17
C GLY A 142 -12.79 8.20 -12.86
N ASN A 143 -13.88 8.96 -12.81
CA ASN A 143 -13.91 10.30 -13.40
C ASN A 143 -12.89 11.23 -12.72
N GLY A 144 -11.96 11.80 -13.50
CA GLY A 144 -10.90 12.68 -13.00
C GLY A 144 -9.76 11.96 -12.25
N ALA A 145 -9.80 10.63 -12.13
CA ALA A 145 -8.82 9.87 -11.34
C ALA A 145 -7.38 10.03 -11.85
N GLN A 146 -7.15 9.97 -13.17
CA GLN A 146 -5.80 10.11 -13.74
C GLN A 146 -5.14 11.45 -13.39
N ALA A 147 -5.89 12.55 -13.46
CA ALA A 147 -5.37 13.87 -13.09
C ALA A 147 -5.07 13.97 -11.59
N LEU A 148 -5.92 13.38 -10.75
CA LEU A 148 -5.71 13.34 -9.31
C LEU A 148 -4.51 12.44 -8.94
N ASN A 149 -4.38 11.26 -9.55
CA ASN A 149 -3.28 10.33 -9.37
C ASN A 149 -1.94 10.98 -9.74
N LYS A 150 -1.88 11.71 -10.86
CA LYS A 150 -0.72 12.53 -11.21
C LYS A 150 -0.35 13.55 -10.11
N GLN A 151 -1.33 14.24 -9.53
CA GLN A 151 -1.07 15.18 -8.42
C GLN A 151 -0.57 14.46 -7.16
N ILE A 152 -1.10 13.27 -6.87
CA ILE A 152 -0.66 12.43 -5.75
C ILE A 152 0.77 11.97 -5.96
N ALA A 153 1.11 11.49 -7.17
CA ALA A 153 2.47 11.07 -7.52
C ALA A 153 3.47 12.25 -7.43
N GLN A 154 3.07 13.47 -7.82
CA GLN A 154 3.92 14.66 -7.67
C GLN A 154 4.20 14.98 -6.20
N GLU A 155 3.17 14.92 -5.36
CA GLU A 155 3.34 15.12 -3.92
C GLU A 155 4.19 14.01 -3.29
N LEU A 156 3.98 12.75 -3.71
CA LEU A 156 4.78 11.62 -3.29
C LEU A 156 6.27 11.81 -3.66
N ALA A 157 6.58 12.23 -4.88
CA ALA A 157 7.94 12.52 -5.30
C ALA A 157 8.59 13.60 -4.41
N ARG A 158 7.84 14.67 -4.06
CA ARG A 158 8.31 15.69 -3.12
C ARG A 158 8.61 15.13 -1.73
N GLN A 159 7.70 14.31 -1.18
CA GLN A 159 7.90 13.72 0.15
C GLN A 159 9.07 12.73 0.17
N ILE A 160 9.24 11.92 -0.88
CA ILE A 160 10.38 11.01 -1.01
C ILE A 160 11.70 11.80 -1.08
N ALA A 161 11.75 12.86 -1.90
CA ALA A 161 12.92 13.74 -1.97
C ALA A 161 13.23 14.40 -0.61
N ALA A 162 12.20 14.85 0.09
CA ALA A 162 12.33 15.54 1.37
C ALA A 162 12.92 14.64 2.47
N VAL A 163 12.73 13.32 2.40
CA VAL A 163 13.34 12.36 3.33
C VAL A 163 14.68 11.80 2.82
N GLY A 164 15.17 12.28 1.67
CA GLY A 164 16.43 11.84 1.06
C GLY A 164 16.35 10.58 0.21
N GLY A 165 15.14 10.11 -0.14
CA GLY A 165 14.93 8.97 -1.03
C GLY A 165 15.01 9.34 -2.51
N ASP A 166 14.97 8.32 -3.38
CA ASP A 166 14.92 8.49 -4.84
C ASP A 166 13.50 8.85 -5.30
N PRO A 167 13.25 10.08 -5.80
CA PRO A 167 11.90 10.51 -6.17
C PRO A 167 11.30 9.74 -7.34
N THR A 168 12.11 9.02 -8.12
CA THR A 168 11.60 8.17 -9.20
C THR A 168 10.73 7.01 -8.67
N LEU A 169 10.93 6.63 -7.41
CA LEU A 169 10.10 5.64 -6.71
C LEU A 169 8.68 6.13 -6.46
N ALA A 170 8.34 7.40 -6.72
CA ALA A 170 6.95 7.85 -6.68
C ALA A 170 6.06 7.08 -7.66
N ASN A 171 6.58 6.71 -8.84
CA ASN A 171 5.83 5.92 -9.80
C ASN A 171 5.55 4.49 -9.32
N GLU A 172 6.19 4.02 -8.25
CA GLU A 172 5.85 2.74 -7.63
C GLU A 172 4.44 2.74 -7.05
N ALA A 173 3.87 3.90 -6.72
CA ALA A 173 2.49 4.02 -6.29
C ALA A 173 1.46 4.05 -7.44
N SER A 174 1.94 4.11 -8.71
CA SER A 174 1.05 4.24 -9.86
C SER A 174 0.19 2.99 -10.05
N THR A 175 -0.89 3.16 -10.81
CA THR A 175 -1.93 2.15 -11.00
C THR A 175 -1.76 1.36 -12.29
N PHE A 176 -2.69 0.45 -12.53
CA PHE A 176 -2.86 -0.24 -13.81
C PHE A 176 -3.45 0.68 -14.89
N ALA A 177 -3.52 0.20 -16.13
CA ALA A 177 -4.38 0.82 -17.14
C ALA A 177 -5.87 0.74 -16.70
N PRO A 178 -6.70 1.75 -17.02
CA PRO A 178 -8.11 1.78 -16.61
C PRO A 178 -8.87 0.54 -17.09
N GLY A 179 -9.61 -0.08 -16.16
CA GLY A 179 -10.51 -1.18 -16.46
C GLY A 179 -11.84 -0.70 -17.09
N GLN A 180 -12.72 -1.66 -17.37
CA GLN A 180 -14.07 -1.37 -17.85
C GLN A 180 -15.04 -1.14 -16.67
N ILE A 181 -15.68 0.03 -16.61
CA ILE A 181 -16.77 0.29 -15.66
C ILE A 181 -17.90 -0.72 -15.89
N GLY A 182 -18.40 -1.31 -14.80
CA GLY A 182 -19.44 -2.34 -14.86
C GLY A 182 -18.91 -3.75 -15.16
N ASP A 183 -17.58 -3.95 -15.17
CA ASP A 183 -16.98 -5.29 -15.16
C ASP A 183 -17.60 -6.12 -14.03
N SER A 184 -18.32 -7.19 -14.41
CA SER A 184 -18.99 -8.10 -13.47
C SER A 184 -18.03 -8.80 -12.51
N THR A 185 -16.76 -8.89 -12.90
CA THR A 185 -15.73 -9.39 -12.02
C THR A 185 -15.22 -8.29 -11.11
N ALA A 186 -15.31 -7.00 -11.43
CA ALA A 186 -14.63 -5.92 -10.70
C ALA A 186 -13.11 -6.14 -10.57
N LYS A 187 -12.48 -6.81 -11.55
CA LYS A 187 -11.03 -7.02 -11.57
C LYS A 187 -10.31 -5.88 -12.27
N GLY A 188 -10.87 -5.36 -13.35
CA GLY A 188 -10.10 -4.47 -14.23
C GLY A 188 -8.85 -5.19 -14.78
N ASN A 189 -7.78 -4.43 -15.02
CA ASN A 189 -6.53 -4.93 -15.63
C ASN A 189 -5.48 -5.38 -14.59
N THR A 190 -5.93 -5.80 -13.41
CA THR A 190 -5.05 -5.96 -12.25
C THR A 190 -4.44 -7.35 -12.18
N CYS A 191 -3.50 -7.53 -11.26
CA CYS A 191 -2.91 -8.82 -10.93
C CYS A 191 -2.86 -8.98 -9.40
N ASP A 192 -2.85 -10.23 -8.93
CA ASP A 192 -2.80 -10.52 -7.50
C ASP A 192 -2.00 -11.82 -7.28
N ASP A 193 -0.74 -11.68 -6.88
CA ASP A 193 0.16 -12.81 -6.66
C ASP A 193 0.96 -12.63 -5.36
N ALA A 194 0.58 -13.40 -4.34
CA ALA A 194 1.23 -13.38 -3.04
C ALA A 194 2.65 -13.96 -3.05
N GLN A 195 3.01 -14.75 -4.06
CA GLN A 195 4.31 -15.40 -4.22
C GLN A 195 5.30 -14.55 -5.01
N ASP A 196 4.83 -13.54 -5.75
CA ASP A 196 5.70 -12.60 -6.44
C ASP A 196 6.16 -11.48 -5.52
N ALA A 197 7.34 -11.66 -4.91
CA ALA A 197 7.92 -10.67 -4.01
C ALA A 197 8.23 -9.32 -4.68
N LYS A 198 8.33 -9.24 -6.02
CA LYS A 198 8.53 -7.96 -6.74
C LYS A 198 7.23 -7.16 -6.88
N GLY A 199 6.08 -7.79 -6.63
CA GLY A 199 4.78 -7.29 -7.01
C GLY A 199 4.51 -7.59 -8.48
N CYS A 200 3.39 -8.27 -8.73
CA CYS A 200 3.03 -8.69 -10.09
C CYS A 200 2.83 -7.51 -11.05
N ILE A 201 2.50 -6.31 -10.53
CA ILE A 201 2.40 -5.11 -11.35
C ILE A 201 3.74 -4.76 -12.01
N ASN A 202 4.84 -5.03 -11.31
CA ASN A 202 6.20 -4.75 -11.76
C ASN A 202 6.75 -5.90 -12.60
N SER A 203 6.60 -7.15 -12.13
CA SER A 203 7.16 -8.32 -12.83
C SER A 203 6.52 -8.56 -14.19
N GLN A 204 5.26 -8.19 -14.36
CA GLN A 204 4.50 -8.32 -15.60
C GLN A 204 4.48 -7.02 -16.43
N GLY A 205 5.06 -5.93 -15.94
CA GLY A 205 5.09 -4.64 -16.64
C GLY A 205 3.70 -4.04 -16.86
N LEU A 206 2.81 -4.19 -15.88
CA LEU A 206 1.42 -3.72 -15.96
C LEU A 206 1.22 -2.31 -15.42
N ARG A 207 2.26 -1.75 -14.77
CA ARG A 207 2.25 -0.40 -14.21
C ARG A 207 2.15 0.65 -15.31
N VAL A 208 1.24 1.58 -15.16
CA VAL A 208 1.17 2.79 -15.98
C VAL A 208 1.69 3.94 -15.12
N ASP A 209 2.90 4.39 -15.42
CA ASP A 209 3.55 5.46 -14.66
C ASP A 209 2.75 6.77 -14.75
N ASP A 210 2.43 7.35 -13.58
CA ASP A 210 1.70 8.62 -13.49
C ASP A 210 2.56 9.82 -13.92
N LEU A 211 3.89 9.73 -13.73
CA LEU A 211 4.84 10.80 -14.04
C LEU A 211 5.92 10.35 -15.02
N THR A 212 6.28 11.26 -15.92
CA THR A 212 7.52 11.17 -16.68
C THR A 212 8.72 11.59 -15.83
N ALA A 213 9.94 11.20 -16.24
CA ALA A 213 11.17 11.64 -15.56
C ALA A 213 11.31 13.17 -15.48
N ALA A 214 10.83 13.90 -16.50
CA ALA A 214 10.84 15.36 -16.50
C ALA A 214 9.86 15.95 -15.48
N GLU A 215 8.67 15.36 -15.34
CA GLU A 215 7.68 15.77 -14.34
C GLU A 215 8.16 15.47 -12.92
N ILE A 216 8.84 14.35 -12.69
CA ILE A 216 9.46 14.03 -11.39
C ILE A 216 10.53 15.07 -11.06
N THR A 217 11.43 15.34 -12.00
CA THR A 217 12.46 16.37 -11.84
C THR A 217 11.84 17.72 -11.51
N ALA A 218 10.78 18.12 -12.22
CA ALA A 218 10.09 19.38 -11.96
C ALA A 218 9.39 19.40 -10.59
N ALA A 219 8.78 18.29 -10.17
CA ALA A 219 8.07 18.21 -8.89
C ALA A 219 9.00 18.42 -7.69
N VAL A 220 10.25 17.95 -7.78
CA VAL A 220 11.22 18.00 -6.68
C VAL A 220 12.13 19.23 -6.71
N GLN A 221 11.98 20.13 -7.70
CA GLN A 221 12.75 21.37 -7.74
C GLN A 221 12.53 22.19 -6.46
N GLY A 222 13.64 22.55 -5.80
CA GLY A 222 13.63 23.33 -4.56
C GLY A 222 13.32 22.53 -3.29
N VAL A 223 13.11 21.20 -3.37
CA VAL A 223 13.01 20.35 -2.19
C VAL A 223 14.42 20.14 -1.62
N SER A 224 14.61 20.52 -0.35
CA SER A 224 15.83 20.22 0.40
C SER A 224 15.60 18.94 1.20
N ALA A 225 16.50 17.97 1.08
CA ALA A 225 16.45 16.77 1.92
C ALA A 225 16.62 17.19 3.40
N GLY A 226 15.67 16.82 4.25
CA GLY A 226 15.76 17.01 5.68
C GLY A 226 16.93 16.19 6.24
N ALA A 227 17.69 16.77 7.17
CA ALA A 227 18.69 16.03 7.92
C ALA A 227 17.96 14.96 8.75
N VAL A 228 17.91 13.73 8.24
CA VAL A 228 17.54 12.56 9.02
C VAL A 228 18.53 12.48 10.18
N GLY A 229 18.03 12.76 11.39
CA GLY A 229 18.86 12.94 12.57
C GLY A 229 19.79 11.75 12.74
N GLN A 230 21.11 11.98 12.56
CA GLN A 230 22.09 11.12 13.20
C GLN A 230 21.77 11.18 14.69
N GLY A 231 21.31 10.05 15.25
CA GLY A 231 21.23 9.91 16.69
C GLY A 231 22.57 10.34 17.29
N ASN A 232 22.52 11.29 18.22
CA ASN A 232 23.66 11.70 19.02
C ASN A 232 24.27 10.45 19.69
N ALA A 233 25.29 9.86 19.08
CA ALA A 233 26.24 9.02 19.78
C ALA A 233 27.14 9.98 20.56
N GLY A 234 26.76 10.22 21.82
CA GLY A 234 27.48 11.08 22.74
C GLY A 234 28.94 10.62 22.91
N ASN A 235 29.84 11.55 22.59
CA ASN A 235 31.02 11.93 23.36
C ASN A 235 32.01 10.80 23.74
N SER A 236 32.91 10.43 22.82
CA SER A 236 34.26 10.01 23.21
C SER A 236 35.16 11.24 23.28
N THR A 237 35.42 11.66 24.52
CA THR A 237 36.45 12.64 24.90
C THR A 237 37.74 12.42 24.13
N GLN A 238 38.07 13.40 23.28
CA GLN A 238 39.37 13.54 22.66
C GLN A 238 40.38 13.92 23.76
N SER A 239 41.17 12.95 24.22
CA SER A 239 42.36 13.24 25.02
C SER A 239 43.32 14.07 24.18
N ALA A 240 43.42 15.36 24.51
CA ALA A 240 44.45 16.24 23.99
C ALA A 240 45.83 15.74 24.46
N VAL A 241 46.64 15.33 23.50
CA VAL A 241 48.09 15.19 23.64
C VAL A 241 48.67 16.58 23.89
N ASN A 242 49.05 16.85 25.14
CA ASN A 242 49.91 17.97 25.47
C ASN A 242 51.35 17.48 25.49
N GLY A 243 52.08 17.78 24.42
CA GLY A 243 53.51 17.59 24.35
C GLY A 243 54.23 18.59 25.26
N CYS A 244 55.09 18.09 26.11
CA CYS A 244 56.23 18.79 26.70
C CYS A 244 57.30 17.75 27.02
N ASN A 245 58.41 17.77 26.27
CA ASN A 245 59.72 17.76 26.91
C ASN A 245 60.79 18.31 25.95
N ALA A 246 61.48 19.33 26.45
CA ALA A 246 62.79 19.75 25.99
C ALA A 246 63.87 18.83 26.60
#